data_AF-A0A7C3JAH8-F1
#
_entry.id   AF-A0A7C3JAH8-F1
#
_cell.length_a   1.000
_cell.length_b   1.000
_cell.length_c   1.000
_cell.angle_alpha   90.00
_cell.angle_beta   90.00
_cell.angle_gamma   90.00
#
_symmetry.space_group_name_H-M   'P 1'
#
loop_
_entity.id
_entity.type
_entity.pdbx_description
1 polymer ?
#
loop_
_entity_poly.entity_id
_entity_poly.type
_entity_poly.pdbx_seq_one_letter_code
_entity_poly.pdbx_strand_id
1 'polypeptide(L)'
;PCLIPTYRQLSRNKVLIATALRLNDWMSYDRNQLKDPQKHLSNGRLISKAACLALLPGMSADGITGGAIWYDAQMYNSERLLLSFILSAAEAGAQVANYVEVIGFLQDEKGIKGVKAIDVLTGETFDIQAKLVVNSAGAWVDTVLGLLNSRSSTRPTFHHSTAINLVTRQILPEYAIGVLSQDTS
;
A
#
# COMPACT_ATOMS: atom_id res chain seq x y z
N PRO A 1 -11.62 -10.21 -8.44
CA PRO A 1 -10.72 -10.21 -9.62
C PRO A 1 -10.64 -8.79 -10.20
N CYS A 2 -9.54 -8.47 -10.86
CA CYS A 2 -9.31 -7.15 -11.44
C CYS A 2 -9.37 -7.23 -12.96
N LEU A 3 -10.05 -6.29 -13.60
CA LEU A 3 -10.23 -6.19 -15.05
C LEU A 3 -9.70 -4.84 -15.56
N ILE A 4 -8.80 -4.89 -16.54
CA ILE A 4 -8.37 -3.71 -17.29
C ILE A 4 -8.69 -3.91 -18.78
N PRO A 5 -9.42 -2.97 -19.41
CA PRO A 5 -9.55 -2.92 -20.86
C PRO A 5 -8.20 -2.71 -21.54
N THR A 6 -7.97 -3.45 -22.62
CA THR A 6 -6.77 -3.35 -23.46
C THR A 6 -7.04 -2.48 -24.68
N TYR A 7 -6.07 -1.66 -25.06
CA TYR A 7 -6.18 -0.68 -26.14
C TYR A 7 -5.08 -0.88 -27.18
N ARG A 8 -5.19 -0.22 -28.34
CA ARG A 8 -4.11 -0.23 -29.35
C ARG A 8 -2.87 0.59 -28.94
N GLN A 9 -3.01 1.45 -27.94
CA GLN A 9 -1.92 2.28 -27.42
C GLN A 9 -0.84 1.43 -26.74
N LEU A 10 0.42 1.87 -26.85
CA LEU A 10 1.60 1.08 -26.47
C LEU A 10 1.57 0.57 -25.02
N SER A 11 1.14 1.41 -24.08
CA SER A 11 1.09 1.08 -22.65
C SER A 11 0.03 0.04 -22.27
N ARG A 12 -0.97 -0.20 -23.12
CA ARG A 12 -2.06 -1.18 -22.89
C ARG A 12 -2.24 -2.15 -24.05
N ASN A 13 -1.18 -2.36 -24.82
CA ASN A 13 -1.17 -3.34 -25.90
C ASN A 13 -1.36 -4.75 -25.31
N LYS A 14 -2.21 -5.56 -25.97
CA LYS A 14 -2.48 -6.95 -25.58
C LYS A 14 -1.23 -7.80 -25.40
N VAL A 15 -0.24 -7.65 -26.28
CA VAL A 15 1.01 -8.45 -26.23
C VAL A 15 1.79 -8.07 -24.98
N LEU A 16 1.93 -6.77 -24.71
CA LEU A 16 2.62 -6.29 -23.51
C LEU A 16 1.94 -6.78 -22.24
N ILE A 17 0.61 -6.68 -22.17
CA ILE A 17 -0.16 -7.15 -21.01
C ILE A 17 -0.08 -8.68 -20.87
N ALA A 18 -0.15 -9.44 -21.96
CA ALA A 18 0.02 -10.89 -21.91
C ALA A 18 1.38 -11.28 -21.33
N THR A 19 2.46 -10.62 -21.76
CA THR A 19 3.80 -10.82 -21.24
C THR A 19 3.88 -10.46 -19.76
N ALA A 20 3.29 -9.32 -19.35
CA ALA A 20 3.24 -8.92 -17.96
C ALA A 20 2.50 -9.95 -17.07
N LEU A 21 1.36 -10.47 -17.53
CA LEU A 21 0.63 -11.52 -16.80
C LEU A 21 1.45 -12.81 -16.67
N ARG A 22 2.17 -13.21 -17.72
CA ARG A 22 3.05 -14.39 -17.68
C ARG A 22 4.22 -14.21 -16.74
N LEU A 23 4.85 -13.02 -16.75
CA LEU A 23 5.91 -12.68 -15.80
C LEU A 23 5.38 -12.67 -14.36
N ASN A 24 4.19 -12.12 -14.13
CA ASN A 24 3.55 -12.16 -12.82
C ASN A 24 3.31 -13.60 -12.35
N ASP A 25 2.75 -14.46 -13.21
CA ASP A 25 2.51 -15.88 -12.87
C ASP A 25 3.81 -16.65 -12.62
N TRP A 26 4.89 -16.31 -13.33
CA TRP A 26 6.21 -16.91 -13.11
C TRP A 26 6.86 -16.43 -11.81
N MET A 27 6.84 -15.12 -11.52
CA MET A 27 7.37 -14.56 -10.28
C MET A 27 6.59 -15.02 -9.06
N SER A 28 5.28 -15.28 -9.22
CA SER A 28 4.39 -15.74 -8.17
C SER A 28 4.10 -17.24 -8.27
N TYR A 29 5.04 -18.05 -8.76
CA TYR A 29 4.85 -19.50 -8.94
C TYR A 29 4.51 -20.23 -7.63
N ASP A 30 4.90 -19.67 -6.49
CA ASP A 30 4.70 -20.17 -5.14
C ASP A 30 3.45 -19.62 -4.43
N ARG A 31 2.68 -18.73 -5.07
CA ARG A 31 1.56 -18.02 -4.43
C ARG A 31 0.45 -18.91 -3.86
N ASN A 32 0.36 -20.16 -4.33
CA ASN A 32 -0.67 -21.13 -3.93
C ASN A 32 -0.11 -22.26 -3.03
N GLN A 33 1.01 -22.04 -2.34
CA GLN A 33 1.56 -23.03 -1.39
C GLN A 33 0.78 -23.12 -0.07
N LEU A 34 -0.05 -22.13 0.24
CA LEU A 34 -0.88 -22.14 1.45
C LEU A 34 -1.91 -23.27 1.39
N LYS A 35 -2.15 -23.93 2.53
CA LYS A 35 -3.14 -25.03 2.64
C LYS A 35 -4.59 -24.57 2.40
N ASP A 36 -4.86 -23.30 2.66
CA ASP A 36 -6.19 -22.72 2.55
C ASP A 36 -6.54 -22.42 1.08
N PRO A 37 -7.48 -23.16 0.47
CA PRO A 37 -7.85 -22.96 -0.94
C PRO A 37 -8.48 -21.58 -1.20
N GLN A 38 -9.05 -20.93 -0.18
CA GLN A 38 -9.65 -19.60 -0.34
C GLN A 38 -8.58 -18.52 -0.58
N LYS A 39 -7.32 -18.81 -0.26
CA LYS A 39 -6.18 -17.92 -0.50
C LYS A 39 -5.48 -18.19 -1.82
N HIS A 40 -5.98 -19.12 -2.62
CA HIS A 40 -5.39 -19.45 -3.91
C HIS A 40 -5.79 -18.41 -4.97
N LEU A 41 -4.78 -17.89 -5.67
CA LEU A 41 -4.95 -16.94 -6.75
C LEU A 41 -4.78 -17.65 -8.10
N SER A 42 -5.79 -17.51 -8.95
CA SER A 42 -5.78 -18.03 -10.31
C SER A 42 -4.81 -17.25 -11.21
N ASN A 43 -4.38 -17.90 -12.30
CA ASN A 43 -3.55 -17.25 -13.32
C ASN A 43 -4.29 -16.13 -14.04
N GLY A 44 -3.50 -15.12 -14.44
CA GLY A 44 -3.99 -14.04 -15.28
C GLY A 44 -4.40 -14.54 -16.65
N ARG A 45 -5.41 -13.92 -17.26
CA ARG A 45 -5.84 -14.26 -18.62
C ARG A 45 -6.27 -13.05 -19.43
N LEU A 46 -6.06 -13.14 -20.73
CA LEU A 46 -6.69 -12.23 -21.69
C LEU A 46 -8.12 -12.70 -22.00
N ILE A 47 -9.00 -11.74 -22.27
CA ILE A 47 -10.37 -11.98 -22.73
C ILE A 47 -10.63 -11.21 -24.02
N SER A 48 -11.57 -11.71 -24.82
CA SER A 48 -11.97 -11.08 -26.08
C SER A 48 -12.64 -9.72 -25.85
N LYS A 49 -12.75 -8.90 -26.90
CA LYS A 49 -13.49 -7.62 -26.85
C LYS A 49 -14.95 -7.85 -26.41
N ALA A 50 -15.61 -8.84 -26.99
CA ALA A 50 -17.00 -9.17 -26.66
C ALA A 50 -17.15 -9.56 -25.18
N ALA A 51 -16.28 -10.41 -24.66
CA ALA A 51 -16.28 -10.78 -23.24
C ALA A 51 -15.99 -9.57 -22.33
N CYS A 52 -15.05 -8.70 -22.72
CA CYS A 52 -14.72 -7.50 -21.96
C CYS A 52 -15.91 -6.53 -21.89
N LEU A 53 -16.63 -6.30 -22.99
CA LEU A 53 -17.78 -5.41 -23.03
C LEU A 53 -18.98 -5.99 -22.28
N ALA A 54 -19.17 -7.31 -22.30
CA ALA A 54 -20.20 -7.98 -21.51
C ALA A 54 -19.99 -7.79 -19.99
N LEU A 55 -18.72 -7.71 -19.54
CA LEU A 55 -18.37 -7.45 -18.14
C LEU A 55 -18.39 -5.96 -17.75
N LEU A 56 -18.48 -5.05 -18.72
CA LEU A 56 -18.42 -3.60 -18.53
C LEU A 56 -19.63 -2.90 -19.16
N PRO A 57 -20.85 -3.15 -18.64
CA PRO A 57 -22.06 -2.54 -19.17
C PRO A 57 -21.98 -1.01 -19.07
N GLY A 58 -22.15 -0.32 -20.20
CA GLY A 58 -22.14 1.15 -20.28
C GLY A 58 -20.78 1.78 -20.61
N MET A 59 -19.71 1.00 -20.80
CA MET A 59 -18.43 1.53 -21.27
C MET A 59 -18.42 1.67 -22.80
N SER A 60 -17.86 2.78 -23.32
CA SER A 60 -17.66 2.92 -24.78
C SER A 60 -16.75 1.82 -25.32
N ALA A 61 -17.14 1.25 -26.46
CA ALA A 61 -16.37 0.23 -27.17
C ALA A 61 -15.19 0.81 -27.98
N ASP A 62 -15.04 2.13 -28.00
CA ASP A 62 -14.04 2.83 -28.79
C ASP A 62 -12.63 2.51 -28.32
N GLY A 63 -11.77 2.11 -29.26
CA GLY A 63 -10.38 1.77 -29.00
C GLY A 63 -10.14 0.48 -28.19
N ILE A 64 -11.17 -0.08 -27.54
CA ILE A 64 -11.07 -1.35 -26.80
C ILE A 64 -10.82 -2.48 -27.79
N THR A 65 -9.77 -3.26 -27.51
CA THR A 65 -9.39 -4.44 -28.29
C THR A 65 -9.70 -5.75 -27.57
N GLY A 66 -9.88 -5.73 -26.25
CA GLY A 66 -10.08 -6.89 -25.37
C GLY A 66 -9.93 -6.48 -23.90
N GLY A 67 -9.77 -7.44 -23.01
CA GLY A 67 -9.51 -7.19 -21.59
C GLY A 67 -8.43 -8.10 -21.04
N ALA A 68 -7.88 -7.71 -19.89
CA ALA A 68 -6.98 -8.53 -19.10
C ALA A 68 -7.58 -8.70 -17.70
N ILE A 69 -7.74 -9.95 -17.27
CA ILE A 69 -8.17 -10.31 -15.93
C ILE A 69 -6.96 -10.82 -15.17
N TRP A 70 -6.75 -10.29 -13.97
CA TRP A 70 -5.81 -10.85 -13.00
C TRP A 70 -6.47 -10.96 -11.62
N TYR A 71 -5.77 -11.66 -10.73
CA TYR A 71 -6.24 -11.95 -9.38
C TYR A 71 -5.22 -11.39 -8.40
N ASP A 72 -5.73 -10.79 -7.35
CA ASP A 72 -4.95 -10.22 -6.25
C ASP A 72 -5.70 -10.45 -4.95
N ALA A 73 -5.00 -10.37 -3.83
CA ALA A 73 -5.58 -10.48 -2.51
C ALA A 73 -6.20 -9.13 -2.11
N GLN A 74 -7.35 -9.19 -1.43
CA GLN A 74 -7.96 -8.02 -0.83
C GLN A 74 -7.76 -8.04 0.68
N MET A 75 -7.25 -6.94 1.21
CA MET A 75 -7.16 -6.72 2.65
C MET A 75 -8.38 -5.91 3.10
N TYR A 76 -9.35 -6.59 3.74
CA TYR A 76 -10.60 -5.95 4.16
C TYR A 76 -10.42 -4.99 5.34
N ASN A 77 -9.48 -5.29 6.24
CA ASN A 77 -9.25 -4.55 7.47
C ASN A 77 -7.74 -4.41 7.72
N SER A 78 -7.10 -3.46 7.04
CA SER A 78 -5.67 -3.22 7.19
C SER A 78 -5.31 -2.72 8.59
N GLU A 79 -6.20 -1.93 9.20
CA GLU A 79 -6.10 -1.46 10.57
C GLU A 79 -6.12 -2.59 11.59
N ARG A 80 -6.95 -3.63 11.37
CA ARG A 80 -7.01 -4.79 12.27
C ARG A 80 -5.78 -5.68 12.10
N LEU A 81 -5.26 -5.81 10.87
CA LEU A 81 -4.01 -6.51 10.64
C LEU A 81 -2.86 -5.81 11.38
N LEU A 82 -2.73 -4.49 11.27
CA LEU A 82 -1.72 -3.73 12.01
C LEU A 82 -1.87 -3.93 13.53
N LEU A 83 -3.09 -3.79 14.05
CA LEU A 83 -3.37 -4.01 15.47
C LEU A 83 -2.97 -5.43 15.92
N SER A 84 -3.20 -6.45 15.09
CA SER A 84 -2.80 -7.83 15.42
C SER A 84 -1.29 -8.01 15.60
N PHE A 85 -0.47 -7.28 14.83
CA PHE A 85 0.98 -7.28 15.00
C PHE A 85 1.39 -6.60 16.31
N ILE A 86 0.76 -5.48 16.65
CA ILE A 86 1.01 -4.74 17.89
C ILE A 86 0.65 -5.61 19.11
N LEU A 87 -0.52 -6.23 19.10
CA LEU A 87 -0.98 -7.10 20.19
C LEU A 87 -0.07 -8.32 20.34
N SER A 88 0.31 -8.97 19.23
CA SER A 88 1.28 -10.08 19.25
C SER A 88 2.63 -9.67 19.85
N ALA A 89 3.11 -8.47 19.54
CA ALA A 89 4.36 -7.95 20.11
C ALA A 89 4.24 -7.71 21.62
N ALA A 90 3.11 -7.16 22.08
CA ALA A 90 2.83 -6.97 23.50
C ALA A 90 2.73 -8.30 24.26
N GLU A 91 2.06 -9.31 23.68
CA GLU A 91 2.01 -10.67 24.22
C GLU A 91 3.41 -11.31 24.34
N ALA A 92 4.31 -10.97 23.40
CA ALA A 92 5.72 -11.37 23.45
C ALA A 92 6.58 -10.53 24.43
N GLY A 93 6.00 -9.58 25.15
CA GLY A 93 6.66 -8.77 26.20
C GLY A 93 7.13 -7.39 25.76
N ALA A 94 6.82 -6.93 24.54
CA ALA A 94 7.11 -5.57 24.12
C ALA A 94 6.25 -4.55 24.90
N GLN A 95 6.85 -3.42 25.26
CA GLN A 95 6.09 -2.28 25.77
C GLN A 95 5.58 -1.45 24.59
N VAL A 96 4.27 -1.25 24.51
CA VAL A 96 3.65 -0.47 23.44
C VAL A 96 2.78 0.61 24.05
N ALA A 97 2.91 1.83 23.54
CA ALA A 97 2.10 2.98 23.94
C ALA A 97 1.62 3.73 22.70
N ASN A 98 0.31 3.95 22.61
CA ASN A 98 -0.30 4.91 21.68
C ASN A 98 -0.42 6.27 22.38
N TYR A 99 -0.68 7.33 21.59
CA TYR A 99 -0.77 8.70 22.12
C TYR A 99 0.50 9.19 22.84
N VAL A 100 1.65 8.58 22.52
CA VAL A 100 2.97 9.02 22.97
C VAL A 100 3.72 9.55 21.75
N GLU A 101 3.92 10.86 21.71
CA GLU A 101 4.59 11.55 20.60
C GLU A 101 6.05 11.81 20.93
N VAL A 102 6.94 11.54 19.97
CA VAL A 102 8.37 11.89 20.08
C VAL A 102 8.53 13.37 19.78
N ILE A 103 9.05 14.12 20.74
CA ILE A 103 9.27 15.58 20.65
C ILE A 103 10.75 15.96 20.66
N GLY A 104 11.66 14.97 20.77
CA GLY A 104 13.10 15.19 20.70
C GLY A 104 13.90 13.91 20.89
N PHE A 105 15.21 14.00 20.70
CA PHE A 105 16.15 12.91 20.92
C PHE A 105 17.01 13.14 22.15
N LEU A 106 17.26 12.07 22.91
CA LEU A 106 18.31 12.04 23.92
C LEU A 106 19.60 11.67 23.19
N GLN A 107 20.57 12.58 23.13
CA GLN A 107 21.80 12.38 22.36
C GLN A 107 23.01 13.01 23.04
N ASP A 108 24.17 12.39 22.87
CA ASP A 108 25.48 12.92 23.24
C ASP A 108 26.49 12.78 22.09
N GLU A 109 27.78 12.97 22.36
CA GLU A 109 28.85 12.82 21.37
C GLU A 109 28.95 11.41 20.77
N LYS A 110 28.41 10.38 21.45
CA LYS A 110 28.43 8.99 21.00
C LYS A 110 27.19 8.63 20.17
N GLY A 111 26.20 9.53 20.10
CA GLY A 111 25.00 9.37 19.29
C GLY A 111 23.71 9.36 20.09
N ILE A 112 22.66 8.78 19.50
CA ILE A 112 21.31 8.71 20.07
C ILE A 112 21.25 7.64 21.17
N LYS A 113 20.70 7.99 22.32
CA LYS A 113 20.50 7.13 23.50
C LYS A 113 19.04 6.94 23.88
N GLY A 114 18.12 7.50 23.11
CA GLY A 114 16.70 7.48 23.42
C GLY A 114 15.94 8.65 22.83
N VAL A 115 14.73 8.84 23.30
CA VAL A 115 13.83 9.91 22.86
C VAL A 115 13.22 10.63 24.06
N LYS A 116 12.92 11.90 23.87
CA LYS A 116 12.00 12.65 24.72
C LYS A 116 10.61 12.53 24.13
N ALA A 117 9.65 12.16 24.95
CA ALA A 117 8.28 11.94 24.54
C ALA A 117 7.29 12.77 25.37
N ILE A 118 6.10 12.97 24.81
CA ILE A 118 4.94 13.55 25.49
C ILE A 118 3.76 12.59 25.40
N ASP A 119 3.09 12.34 26.51
CA ASP A 119 1.75 11.76 26.50
C ASP A 119 0.76 12.85 26.10
N VAL A 120 0.16 12.74 24.91
CA VAL A 120 -0.71 13.80 24.39
C VAL A 120 -2.09 13.83 25.07
N LEU A 121 -2.44 12.81 25.86
CA LEU A 121 -3.68 12.79 26.64
C LEU A 121 -3.54 13.59 27.94
N THR A 122 -2.37 13.57 28.56
CA THR A 122 -2.10 14.22 29.85
C THR A 122 -1.26 15.49 29.74
N GLY A 123 -0.46 15.61 28.67
CA GLY A 123 0.54 16.66 28.47
C GLY A 123 1.85 16.41 29.22
N GLU A 124 2.01 15.28 29.91
CA GLU A 124 3.23 14.95 30.64
C GLU A 124 4.37 14.58 29.69
N THR A 125 5.56 15.13 29.94
CA THR A 125 6.77 14.81 29.18
C THR A 125 7.71 13.92 29.95
N PHE A 126 8.28 12.91 29.30
CA PHE A 126 9.17 11.95 29.91
C PHE A 126 10.23 11.45 28.91
N ASP A 127 11.26 10.80 29.45
CA ASP A 127 12.40 10.31 28.68
C ASP A 127 12.36 8.78 28.53
N ILE A 128 12.56 8.29 27.32
CA ILE A 128 12.66 6.85 27.01
C ILE A 128 14.09 6.55 26.58
N GLN A 129 14.84 5.81 27.40
CA GLN A 129 16.21 5.39 27.08
C GLN A 129 16.20 4.09 26.27
N ALA A 130 17.02 4.05 25.21
CA ALA A 130 17.16 2.89 24.35
C ALA A 130 18.58 2.77 23.78
N LYS A 131 19.04 1.54 23.53
CA LYS A 131 20.33 1.29 22.85
C LYS A 131 20.25 1.58 21.35
N LEU A 132 19.07 1.50 20.77
CA LEU A 132 18.79 1.72 19.36
C LEU A 132 17.43 2.39 19.24
N VAL A 133 17.35 3.41 18.38
CA VAL A 133 16.09 4.08 18.02
C VAL A 133 15.88 3.91 16.52
N VAL A 134 14.70 3.40 16.14
CA VAL A 134 14.31 3.21 14.74
C VAL A 134 13.21 4.20 14.41
N ASN A 135 13.43 5.03 13.38
CA ASN A 135 12.39 5.91 12.86
C ASN A 135 11.54 5.16 11.83
N SER A 136 10.30 4.84 12.20
CA SER A 136 9.31 4.21 11.33
C SER A 136 8.05 5.08 11.20
N ALA A 137 8.19 6.40 11.22
CA ALA A 137 7.08 7.37 11.23
C ALA A 137 6.40 7.57 9.86
N GLY A 138 6.69 6.76 8.83
CA GLY A 138 6.05 6.83 7.52
C GLY A 138 6.18 8.22 6.88
N ALA A 139 5.05 8.85 6.54
CA ALA A 139 5.03 10.19 5.93
C ALA A 139 5.62 11.29 6.83
N TRP A 140 5.74 11.05 8.15
CA TRP A 140 6.31 11.99 9.11
C TRP A 140 7.81 11.77 9.37
N VAL A 141 8.49 10.92 8.57
CA VAL A 141 9.92 10.63 8.75
C VAL A 141 10.78 11.90 8.80
N ASP A 142 10.50 12.87 7.93
CA ASP A 142 11.23 14.15 7.88
C ASP A 142 10.94 15.05 9.07
N THR A 143 9.69 15.04 9.56
CA THR A 143 9.30 15.75 10.77
C THR A 143 10.10 15.24 11.96
N VAL A 144 10.19 13.91 12.12
CA VAL A 144 10.96 13.27 13.20
C VAL A 144 12.46 13.53 13.03
N LEU A 145 13.01 13.40 11.82
CA LEU A 145 14.42 13.72 11.57
C LEU A 145 14.74 15.21 11.81
N GLY A 146 13.77 16.09 11.62
CA GLY A 146 13.86 17.51 11.94
C GLY A 146 14.07 17.82 13.41
N LEU A 147 13.76 16.88 14.31
CA LEU A 147 13.96 17.01 15.76
C LEU A 147 15.41 16.71 16.20
N LEU A 148 16.26 16.20 15.31
CA LEU A 148 17.68 15.98 15.61
C LEU A 148 18.41 17.32 15.70
N ASN A 149 19.29 17.48 16.70
CA ASN A 149 20.14 18.67 16.85
C ASN A 149 21.32 18.70 15.85
N SER A 150 21.13 18.12 14.66
CA SER A 150 22.16 17.93 13.64
C SER A 150 22.05 19.02 12.56
N ARG A 151 23.18 19.68 12.28
CA ARG A 151 23.37 20.60 11.13
C ARG A 151 23.63 19.85 9.82
N SER A 152 23.09 18.65 9.64
CA SER A 152 23.28 17.91 8.38
C SER A 152 22.50 18.58 7.24
N SER A 153 23.23 18.99 6.20
CA SER A 153 22.73 19.68 5.01
C SER A 153 22.10 18.75 3.96
N THR A 154 22.09 17.44 4.20
CA THR A 154 21.54 16.45 3.27
C THR A 154 20.35 15.72 3.91
N ARG A 155 19.16 16.29 3.77
CA ARG A 155 17.90 15.59 4.06
C ARG A 155 17.42 14.90 2.78
N PRO A 156 17.13 13.59 2.80
CA PRO A 156 16.40 12.96 1.71
C PRO A 156 15.07 13.70 1.55
N THR A 157 14.72 14.11 0.33
CA THR A 157 13.43 14.75 0.08
C THR A 157 12.43 13.66 -0.27
N PHE A 158 11.39 13.49 0.55
CA PHE A 158 10.31 12.57 0.24
C PHE A 158 9.20 13.31 -0.52
N HIS A 159 8.84 12.80 -1.69
CA HIS A 159 7.71 13.31 -2.46
C HIS A 159 6.43 12.59 -2.04
N HIS A 160 5.51 13.31 -1.41
CA HIS A 160 4.21 12.75 -1.06
C HIS A 160 3.29 12.70 -2.29
N SER A 161 2.63 11.56 -2.46
CA SER A 161 1.54 11.40 -3.42
C SER A 161 0.24 11.20 -2.64
N THR A 162 -0.81 11.94 -3.01
CA THR A 162 -2.13 11.81 -2.38
C THR A 162 -3.04 10.98 -3.26
N ALA A 163 -3.73 10.01 -2.64
CA ALA A 163 -4.78 9.24 -3.27
C ALA A 163 -6.09 9.42 -2.48
N ILE A 164 -7.20 9.51 -3.20
CA ILE A 164 -8.54 9.68 -2.61
C ILE A 164 -9.39 8.48 -3.04
N ASN A 165 -10.14 7.92 -2.09
CA ASN A 165 -11.10 6.85 -2.34
C ASN A 165 -12.52 7.38 -2.11
N LEU A 166 -13.44 7.05 -3.02
CA LEU A 166 -14.86 7.39 -2.91
C LEU A 166 -15.68 6.13 -2.67
N VAL A 167 -16.54 6.15 -1.65
CA VAL A 167 -17.47 5.07 -1.37
C VAL A 167 -18.81 5.39 -2.03
N THR A 168 -19.28 4.50 -2.87
CA THR A 168 -20.53 4.65 -3.62
C THR A 168 -21.39 3.40 -3.50
N ARG A 169 -22.62 3.42 -4.02
CA ARG A 169 -23.40 2.19 -4.22
C ARG A 169 -22.63 1.23 -5.12
N GLN A 170 -22.85 -0.07 -4.98
CA GLN A 170 -22.24 -1.05 -5.87
C GLN A 170 -22.62 -0.74 -7.33
N ILE A 171 -21.60 -0.49 -8.16
CA ILE A 171 -21.76 -0.22 -9.59
C ILE A 171 -21.62 -1.51 -10.39
N LEU A 172 -20.66 -2.37 -10.00
CA LEU A 172 -20.38 -3.64 -10.65
C LEU A 172 -20.23 -4.76 -9.61
N PRO A 173 -20.81 -5.95 -9.87
CA PRO A 173 -20.94 -6.98 -8.85
C PRO A 173 -19.67 -7.80 -8.60
N GLU A 174 -18.85 -8.04 -9.63
CA GLU A 174 -17.82 -9.10 -9.58
C GLU A 174 -16.36 -8.63 -9.78
N TYR A 175 -16.14 -7.49 -10.44
CA TYR A 175 -14.81 -7.07 -10.88
C TYR A 175 -14.44 -5.68 -10.34
N ALA A 176 -13.22 -5.55 -9.85
CA ALA A 176 -12.55 -4.26 -9.69
C ALA A 176 -11.99 -3.83 -11.05
N ILE A 177 -12.18 -2.57 -11.45
CA ILE A 177 -11.87 -2.13 -12.81
C ILE A 177 -10.98 -0.90 -12.83
N GLY A 178 -9.94 -0.96 -13.66
CA GLY A 178 -9.05 0.17 -13.93
C GLY A 178 -9.40 0.85 -15.25
N VAL A 179 -10.15 1.95 -15.18
CA VAL A 179 -10.39 2.86 -16.32
C VAL A 179 -9.43 4.04 -16.29
N LEU A 180 -9.12 4.59 -17.47
CA LEU A 180 -8.48 5.90 -17.54
C LEU A 180 -9.54 6.97 -17.37
N SER A 181 -9.20 8.05 -16.67
CA SER A 181 -9.99 9.27 -16.74
C SER A 181 -10.00 9.73 -18.19
N GLN A 182 -11.18 9.99 -18.74
CA GLN A 182 -11.27 10.76 -19.97
C GLN A 182 -11.09 12.22 -19.57
N ASP A 183 -10.11 12.90 -20.14
CA ASP A 183 -10.06 14.35 -20.07
C ASP A 183 -11.32 14.85 -20.77
N THR A 184 -12.29 15.34 -20.00
CA THR A 184 -13.38 16.13 -20.54
C THR A 184 -12.83 17.51 -20.87
N SER A 185 -12.13 17.61 -22.00
CA SER A 185 -11.77 18.87 -22.65
C SER A 185 -12.88 19.34 -23.59
#